data_AF-A0A399PPJ7-F1
#
_entry.id   AF-A0A399PPJ7-F1
#
_cell.length_a   1.000
_cell.length_b   1.000
_cell.length_c   1.000
_cell.angle_alpha   90.00
_cell.angle_beta   90.00
_cell.angle_gamma   90.00
#
_symmetry.space_group_name_H-M   'P 1'
#
loop_
_entity.id
_entity.type
_entity.pdbx_description
1 polymer ?
#
loop_
_entity_poly.entity_id
_entity_poly.type
_entity_poly.pdbx_seq_one_letter_code
_entity_poly.pdbx_strand_id
1 'polypeptide(L)'
;MGVWRRWILPITRLVVLAAIAVALVRMAFFGTTTEEASEVPTGSVVESQVPASIATVVNDVTVKGSIQPDPDVAVKATLQGKVSKIVAEQGATVPAGDPILVIRQETPVDPVVAADGTVTQPKPKVVTETVTASAAGSLAELGVLVGQEVAVGDAVGRIAPPTFRATAPLTAEEQYRLVTQPTAAKVAITSGPAPFDCGDLRIGQQAAASSEGAGGTGGAGSGSTGSGTESAST
;
A
#
# COMPACT_ATOMS: atom_id res chain seq x y z
N MET A 1 -121.69 23.33 43.98
CA MET A 1 -120.21 23.24 43.93
C MET A 1 -119.68 21.91 44.53
N GLY A 2 -120.24 20.75 44.17
CA GLY A 2 -119.89 19.46 44.81
C GLY A 2 -119.20 18.42 43.91
N VAL A 3 -119.27 18.59 42.59
CA VAL A 3 -118.86 17.54 41.62
C VAL A 3 -117.40 17.71 41.17
N TRP A 4 -116.94 18.96 41.02
CA TRP A 4 -115.60 19.27 40.51
C TRP A 4 -114.46 18.81 41.43
N ARG A 5 -114.54 19.09 42.73
CA ARG A 5 -113.51 18.68 43.70
C ARG A 5 -113.61 17.22 44.14
N ARG A 6 -114.78 16.58 43.99
CA ARG A 6 -115.05 15.24 44.49
C ARG A 6 -114.78 14.14 43.45
N TRP A 7 -114.87 14.46 42.16
CA TRP A 7 -114.70 13.49 41.07
C TRP A 7 -113.58 13.84 40.08
N ILE A 8 -113.50 15.10 39.61
CA ILE A 8 -112.47 15.48 38.61
C ILE A 8 -111.06 15.33 39.19
N LEU A 9 -110.78 15.97 40.33
CA LEU A 9 -109.45 15.98 40.96
C LEU A 9 -108.88 14.57 41.23
N PRO A 10 -109.62 13.62 41.85
CA PRO A 10 -109.12 12.27 42.06
C PRO A 10 -108.95 11.48 40.76
N ILE A 11 -109.83 11.62 39.76
CA ILE A 11 -109.69 10.93 38.47
C ILE A 11 -108.44 11.42 37.73
N THR A 12 -108.21 12.74 37.64
CA THR A 12 -106.97 13.26 37.03
C THR A 12 -105.72 12.81 37.76
N ARG A 13 -105.73 12.77 39.11
CA ARG A 13 -104.58 12.30 39.88
C ARG A 13 -104.28 10.83 39.63
N LEU A 14 -105.32 10.01 39.47
CA LEU A 14 -105.19 8.58 39.17
C LEU A 14 -104.66 8.36 37.74
N VAL A 15 -105.13 9.12 36.75
CA VAL A 15 -104.61 9.08 35.37
C VAL A 15 -103.15 9.48 35.30
N VAL A 16 -102.75 10.54 36.02
CA VAL A 16 -101.34 10.98 36.07
C VAL A 16 -100.46 9.92 36.73
N LEU A 17 -100.89 9.32 37.84
CA LEU A 17 -100.16 8.23 38.48
C LEU A 17 -100.04 6.99 37.58
N ALA A 18 -101.10 6.65 36.84
CA ALA A 18 -101.07 5.56 35.88
C ALA A 18 -100.07 5.84 34.74
N ALA A 19 -100.04 7.05 34.20
CA ALA A 19 -99.09 7.45 33.15
C ALA A 19 -97.63 7.39 33.64
N ILE A 20 -97.36 7.84 34.88
CA ILE A 20 -96.03 7.75 35.50
C ILE A 20 -95.62 6.28 35.69
N ALA A 21 -96.54 5.43 36.19
CA ALA A 21 -96.27 4.01 36.36
C ALA A 21 -95.93 3.33 35.02
N VAL A 22 -96.67 3.63 33.96
CA VAL A 22 -96.39 3.08 32.61
C VAL A 22 -95.03 3.58 32.09
N ALA A 23 -94.69 4.85 32.29
CA ALA A 23 -93.39 5.40 31.88
C ALA A 23 -92.22 4.75 32.62
N LEU A 24 -92.36 4.50 33.92
CA LEU A 24 -91.34 3.83 34.73
C LEU A 24 -91.16 2.36 34.35
N VAL A 25 -92.27 1.65 34.09
CA VAL A 25 -92.20 0.28 33.56
C VAL A 25 -91.51 0.28 32.20
N ARG A 26 -91.83 1.23 31.32
CA ARG A 26 -91.17 1.35 30.01
C ARG A 26 -89.67 1.61 30.16
N MET A 27 -89.25 2.49 31.06
CA MET A 27 -87.83 2.81 31.26
C MET A 27 -87.06 1.67 31.96
N ALA A 28 -87.68 0.97 32.90
CA ALA A 28 -87.05 -0.11 33.65
C ALA A 28 -86.87 -1.39 32.82
N PHE A 29 -87.86 -1.73 31.99
CA PHE A 29 -87.82 -2.96 31.18
C PHE A 29 -87.32 -2.74 29.76
N PHE A 30 -87.30 -1.50 29.27
CA PHE A 30 -86.84 -1.15 27.93
C PHE A 30 -85.87 0.04 27.98
N GLY A 31 -84.97 0.01 28.95
CA GLY A 31 -83.83 0.93 29.01
C GLY A 31 -83.10 0.98 27.67
N THR A 32 -82.57 2.15 27.33
CA THR A 32 -81.80 2.35 26.12
C THR A 32 -80.51 1.55 26.21
N THR A 33 -80.43 0.43 25.51
CA THR A 33 -79.15 -0.24 25.26
C THR A 33 -78.32 0.69 24.38
N THR A 34 -77.53 1.55 25.01
CA THR A 34 -76.40 2.17 24.34
C THR A 34 -75.40 1.05 24.14
N GLU A 35 -75.27 0.56 22.91
CA GLU A 35 -74.16 -0.33 22.54
C GLU A 35 -72.87 0.43 22.83
N GLU A 36 -72.16 0.01 23.87
CA GLU A 36 -70.79 0.45 24.08
C GLU A 36 -69.95 -0.15 22.94
N ALA A 37 -69.59 0.69 21.98
CA ALA A 37 -68.67 0.32 20.93
C ALA A 37 -67.31 0.03 21.58
N SER A 38 -66.86 -1.23 21.50
CA SER A 38 -65.56 -1.65 22.01
C SER A 38 -64.44 -0.75 21.47
N GLU A 39 -63.69 -0.11 22.37
CA GLU A 39 -62.51 0.66 22.00
C GLU A 39 -61.42 -0.29 21.45
N VAL A 40 -61.04 -0.10 20.18
CA VAL A 40 -59.96 -0.84 19.53
C VAL A 40 -58.66 -0.07 19.74
N PRO A 41 -57.55 -0.71 20.20
CA PRO A 41 -56.28 -0.02 20.37
C PRO A 41 -55.74 0.48 19.02
N THR A 42 -55.57 1.81 18.88
CA THR A 42 -55.11 2.48 17.65
C THR A 42 -53.60 2.72 17.59
N GLY A 43 -52.83 2.17 18.53
CA GLY A 43 -51.37 2.34 18.56
C GLY A 43 -50.70 1.56 17.44
N SER A 44 -50.11 2.26 16.46
CA SER A 44 -49.17 1.67 15.51
C SER A 44 -47.74 1.96 15.93
N VAL A 45 -46.92 0.91 16.06
CA VAL A 45 -45.47 1.04 16.21
C VAL A 45 -44.92 1.22 14.80
N VAL A 46 -44.68 2.46 14.40
CA VAL A 46 -43.98 2.76 13.15
C VAL A 46 -42.49 2.64 13.42
N GLU A 47 -41.90 1.52 13.02
CA GLU A 47 -40.44 1.36 13.04
C GLU A 47 -39.84 2.29 11.97
N SER A 48 -38.90 3.15 12.38
CA SER A 48 -38.19 4.04 11.47
C SER A 48 -37.27 3.22 10.55
N GLN A 49 -37.72 2.98 9.32
CA GLN A 49 -36.92 2.27 8.31
C GLN A 49 -36.03 3.26 7.54
N VAL A 50 -34.72 2.99 7.49
CA VAL A 50 -33.77 3.70 6.64
C VAL A 50 -33.50 2.85 5.39
N PRO A 51 -33.83 3.33 4.18
CA PRO A 51 -33.63 2.55 2.96
C PRO A 51 -32.13 2.33 2.70
N ALA A 52 -31.73 1.08 2.49
CA ALA A 52 -30.38 0.75 2.07
C ALA A 52 -30.19 1.08 0.58
N SER A 53 -29.12 1.79 0.24
CA SER A 53 -28.73 2.08 -1.14
C SER A 53 -27.37 1.46 -1.45
N ILE A 54 -27.20 0.98 -2.69
CA ILE A 54 -25.92 0.47 -3.17
C ILE A 54 -25.06 1.66 -3.60
N ALA A 55 -23.85 1.75 -3.07
CA ALA A 55 -22.84 2.73 -3.46
C ALA A 55 -21.45 2.08 -3.45
N THR A 56 -20.51 2.68 -4.18
CA THR A 56 -19.11 2.25 -4.15
C THR A 56 -18.48 2.62 -2.81
N VAL A 57 -17.91 1.64 -2.12
CA VAL A 57 -17.17 1.85 -0.86
C VAL A 57 -15.68 1.74 -1.17
N VAL A 58 -14.94 2.81 -0.90
CA VAL A 58 -13.47 2.81 -0.98
C VAL A 58 -12.93 2.33 0.37
N ASN A 59 -12.06 1.32 0.36
CA ASN A 59 -11.36 0.85 1.55
C ASN A 59 -9.90 1.31 1.47
N ASP A 60 -9.58 2.38 2.20
CA ASP A 60 -8.21 2.90 2.27
C ASP A 60 -7.39 2.12 3.31
N VAL A 61 -6.18 1.71 2.91
CA VAL A 61 -5.19 1.09 3.81
C VAL A 61 -4.11 2.12 4.11
N THR A 62 -3.95 2.48 5.38
CA THR A 62 -2.93 3.45 5.82
C THR A 62 -1.79 2.73 6.51
N VAL A 63 -0.59 2.85 5.96
CA VAL A 63 0.63 2.27 6.51
C VAL A 63 1.64 3.34 6.88
N LYS A 64 2.42 3.09 7.94
CA LYS A 64 3.53 3.95 8.33
C LYS A 64 4.81 3.47 7.64
N GLY A 65 5.47 4.36 6.93
CA GLY A 65 6.71 4.07 6.22
C GLY A 65 7.79 5.13 6.45
N SER A 66 8.89 4.96 5.73
CA SER A 66 10.02 5.89 5.70
C SER A 66 10.32 6.29 4.27
N ILE A 67 10.82 7.51 4.08
CA ILE A 67 11.40 7.97 2.81
C ILE A 67 12.89 7.65 2.85
N GLN A 68 13.38 6.96 1.82
CA GLN A 68 14.77 6.57 1.70
C GLN A 68 15.30 6.99 0.32
N PRO A 69 16.58 7.37 0.19
CA PRO A 69 17.22 7.52 -1.11
C PRO A 69 17.15 6.22 -1.91
N ASP A 70 17.06 6.33 -3.23
CA ASP A 70 17.15 5.17 -4.11
C ASP A 70 18.51 4.46 -4.00
N PRO A 71 18.56 3.13 -4.22
CA PRO A 71 19.79 2.40 -4.02
C PRO A 71 20.80 2.78 -5.11
N ASP A 72 22.06 2.82 -4.74
CA ASP A 72 23.12 3.18 -5.69
C ASP A 72 23.19 2.17 -6.85
N VAL A 73 23.34 2.70 -8.06
CA VAL A 73 23.52 1.91 -9.26
C VAL A 73 25.01 1.70 -9.51
N ALA A 74 25.45 0.44 -9.51
CA ALA A 74 26.83 0.11 -9.81
C ALA A 74 27.15 0.36 -11.29
N VAL A 75 28.31 0.97 -11.53
CA VAL A 75 28.93 1.09 -12.85
C VAL A 75 29.93 -0.04 -12.98
N LYS A 76 29.77 -0.88 -14.00
CA LYS A 76 30.62 -2.06 -14.23
C LYS A 76 31.62 -1.78 -15.34
N ALA A 77 32.84 -2.29 -15.19
CA ALA A 77 33.83 -2.29 -16.26
C ALA A 77 33.36 -3.17 -17.42
N THR A 78 33.43 -2.66 -18.64
CA THR A 78 33.09 -3.41 -19.87
C THR A 78 34.31 -4.05 -20.51
N LEU A 79 35.51 -3.57 -20.20
CA LEU A 79 36.79 -4.07 -20.68
C LEU A 79 37.70 -4.43 -19.51
N GLN A 80 38.50 -5.48 -19.67
CA GLN A 80 39.58 -5.79 -18.74
C GLN A 80 40.87 -5.05 -19.15
N GLY A 81 41.58 -4.48 -18.19
CA GLY A 81 42.82 -3.76 -18.46
C GLY A 81 43.14 -2.73 -17.37
N LYS A 82 44.00 -1.77 -17.70
CA LYS A 82 44.38 -0.70 -16.76
C LYS A 82 43.53 0.55 -16.98
N VAL A 83 43.10 1.17 -15.90
CA VAL A 83 42.42 2.48 -15.95
C VAL A 83 43.42 3.52 -16.44
N SER A 84 43.19 4.06 -17.63
CA SER A 84 44.09 5.04 -18.25
C SER A 84 43.80 6.48 -17.83
N LYS A 85 42.52 6.81 -17.68
CA LYS A 85 42.05 8.16 -17.35
C LYS A 85 40.70 8.08 -16.64
N ILE A 86 40.55 8.92 -15.63
CA ILE A 86 39.26 9.24 -15.01
C ILE A 86 38.75 10.53 -15.65
N VAL A 87 37.50 10.52 -16.10
CA VAL A 87 36.84 11.65 -16.76
C VAL A 87 35.89 12.36 -15.78
N ALA A 88 35.16 11.59 -14.98
CA ALA A 88 34.29 12.10 -13.92
C ALA A 88 34.89 11.82 -12.54
N GLU A 89 35.03 12.87 -11.73
CA GLU A 89 35.51 12.76 -10.35
C GLU A 89 34.39 12.38 -9.38
N GLN A 90 34.76 11.84 -8.21
CA GLN A 90 33.80 11.54 -7.15
C GLN A 90 33.02 12.81 -6.75
N GLY A 91 31.70 12.68 -6.61
CA GLY A 91 30.78 13.79 -6.34
C GLY A 91 30.28 14.52 -7.59
N ALA A 92 30.83 14.25 -8.77
CA ALA A 92 30.33 14.84 -10.01
C ALA A 92 28.91 14.34 -10.35
N THR A 93 28.07 15.25 -10.83
CA THR A 93 26.77 14.90 -11.42
C THR A 93 26.96 14.47 -12.87
N VAL A 94 26.56 13.24 -13.19
CA VAL A 94 26.66 12.66 -14.52
C VAL A 94 25.27 12.26 -15.04
N PRO A 95 24.91 12.57 -16.30
CA PRO A 95 23.73 12.02 -16.93
C PRO A 95 23.96 10.54 -17.30
N ALA A 96 22.87 9.83 -17.60
CA ALA A 96 22.96 8.45 -18.08
C ALA A 96 23.71 8.41 -19.43
N GLY A 97 24.69 7.51 -19.55
CA GLY A 97 25.52 7.36 -20.74
C GLY A 97 26.78 8.23 -20.78
N ASP A 98 27.00 9.12 -19.81
CA ASP A 98 28.20 9.96 -19.81
C ASP A 98 29.48 9.17 -19.50
N PRO A 99 30.63 9.56 -20.07
CA PRO A 99 31.89 8.85 -19.86
C PRO A 99 32.42 9.07 -18.44
N ILE A 100 32.67 7.98 -17.70
CA ILE A 100 33.21 8.03 -16.34
C ILE A 100 34.72 7.82 -16.36
N LEU A 101 35.18 6.78 -17.06
CA LEU A 101 36.59 6.43 -17.13
C LEU A 101 36.92 5.70 -18.43
N VAL A 102 38.21 5.63 -18.75
CA VAL A 102 38.73 4.93 -19.93
C VAL A 102 39.66 3.81 -19.50
N ILE A 103 39.33 2.59 -19.90
CA ILE A 103 40.15 1.38 -19.68
C ILE A 103 41.00 1.15 -20.92
N ARG A 104 42.29 0.87 -20.72
CA ARG A 104 43.24 0.50 -21.75
C ARG A 104 43.66 -0.95 -21.55
N GLN A 105 43.37 -1.79 -22.53
CA GLN A 105 43.88 -3.14 -22.63
C GLN A 105 45.08 -3.16 -23.57
N GLU A 106 46.15 -3.81 -23.16
CA GLU A 106 47.30 -4.10 -24.02
C GLU A 106 47.38 -5.61 -24.23
N THR A 107 47.20 -6.05 -25.47
CA THR A 107 47.37 -7.45 -25.84
C THR A 107 48.74 -7.63 -26.49
N PRO A 108 49.63 -8.48 -25.93
CA PRO A 108 50.87 -8.85 -26.60
C PRO A 108 50.53 -9.49 -27.95
N VAL A 109 51.25 -9.10 -29.00
CA VAL A 109 51.11 -9.71 -30.33
C VAL A 109 52.24 -10.70 -30.49
N ASP A 110 51.93 -11.92 -30.92
CA ASP A 110 52.92 -12.98 -31.08
C ASP A 110 54.03 -12.55 -32.06
N PRO A 111 55.30 -12.86 -31.75
CA PRO A 111 56.42 -12.50 -32.59
C PRO A 111 56.32 -13.18 -33.96
N VAL A 112 56.50 -12.40 -35.02
CA VAL A 112 56.51 -12.93 -36.39
C VAL A 112 57.95 -13.33 -36.72
N VAL A 113 58.15 -14.62 -37.00
CA VAL A 113 59.43 -15.14 -37.48
C VAL A 113 59.43 -15.01 -39.00
N ALA A 114 60.27 -14.14 -39.54
CA ALA A 114 60.45 -14.02 -40.97
C ALA A 114 61.28 -15.20 -41.51
N ALA A 115 61.15 -15.51 -42.80
CA ALA A 115 61.78 -16.67 -43.45
C ALA A 115 63.33 -16.64 -43.42
N ASP A 116 63.91 -15.51 -43.04
CA ASP A 116 65.33 -15.21 -42.85
C ASP A 116 65.83 -15.43 -41.41
N GLY A 117 64.97 -15.90 -40.49
CA GLY A 117 65.34 -16.19 -39.09
C GLY A 117 65.32 -14.96 -38.17
N THR A 118 64.92 -13.80 -38.67
CA THR A 118 64.78 -12.59 -37.85
C THR A 118 63.47 -12.60 -37.06
N VAL A 119 63.57 -12.47 -35.74
CA VAL A 119 62.42 -12.36 -34.83
C VAL A 119 62.05 -10.88 -34.68
N THR A 120 60.89 -10.49 -35.18
CA THR A 120 60.38 -9.13 -34.98
C THR A 120 59.25 -9.18 -33.96
N GLN A 121 59.40 -8.48 -32.83
CA GLN A 121 58.28 -8.26 -31.89
C GLN A 121 57.51 -7.01 -32.32
N PRO A 122 56.29 -7.14 -32.88
CA PRO A 122 55.44 -5.98 -33.14
C PRO A 122 55.00 -5.30 -31.84
N LYS A 123 54.69 -4.00 -31.92
CA LYS A 123 54.15 -3.26 -30.77
C LYS A 123 52.82 -3.90 -30.33
N PRO A 124 52.54 -3.96 -29.00
CA PRO A 124 51.29 -4.52 -28.48
C PRO A 124 50.06 -3.85 -29.09
N LYS A 125 48.99 -4.63 -29.31
CA LYS A 125 47.71 -4.10 -29.74
C LYS A 125 47.05 -3.41 -28.55
N VAL A 126 46.84 -2.10 -28.66
CA VAL A 126 46.19 -1.30 -27.62
C VAL A 126 44.71 -1.12 -28.00
N VAL A 127 43.82 -1.58 -27.12
CA VAL A 127 42.37 -1.35 -27.22
C VAL A 127 41.97 -0.48 -26.05
N THR A 128 41.27 0.62 -26.33
CA THR A 128 40.73 1.51 -25.30
C THR A 128 39.22 1.51 -25.36
N GLU A 129 38.58 1.34 -24.22
CA GLU A 129 37.12 1.40 -24.10
C GLU A 129 36.73 2.38 -23.00
N THR A 130 35.67 3.15 -23.27
CA THR A 130 35.16 4.14 -22.33
C THR A 130 33.97 3.54 -21.59
N VAL A 131 34.08 3.46 -20.27
CA VAL A 131 32.97 3.02 -19.41
C VAL A 131 32.06 4.20 -19.16
N THR A 132 30.78 4.02 -19.47
CA THR A 132 29.74 5.05 -19.35
C THR A 132 28.88 4.86 -18.10
N ALA A 133 28.21 5.93 -17.67
CA ALA A 133 27.28 5.94 -16.57
C ALA A 133 26.05 5.07 -16.86
N SER A 134 25.77 4.10 -15.98
CA SER A 134 24.60 3.20 -16.10
C SER A 134 23.27 3.87 -15.76
N ALA A 135 23.30 4.96 -14.99
CA ALA A 135 22.14 5.78 -14.64
C ALA A 135 22.55 7.25 -14.48
N ALA A 136 21.56 8.15 -14.45
CA ALA A 136 21.80 9.56 -14.15
C ALA A 136 21.86 9.78 -12.62
N GLY A 137 22.82 10.57 -12.16
CA GLY A 137 22.93 10.90 -10.74
C GLY A 137 24.30 11.45 -10.35
N SER A 138 24.58 11.47 -9.06
CA SER A 138 25.89 11.85 -8.53
C SER A 138 26.76 10.62 -8.33
N LEU A 139 28.04 10.71 -8.71
CA LEU A 139 29.01 9.64 -8.45
C LEU A 139 29.33 9.59 -6.95
N ALA A 140 28.66 8.70 -6.22
CA ALA A 140 28.82 8.57 -4.77
C ALA A 140 30.18 8.00 -4.39
N GLU A 141 30.65 7.01 -5.16
CA GLU A 141 31.92 6.33 -4.93
C GLU A 141 32.60 6.01 -6.26
N LEU A 142 33.92 6.22 -6.31
CA LEU A 142 34.76 5.75 -7.40
C LEU A 142 35.78 4.75 -6.81
N GLY A 143 35.57 3.46 -7.08
CA GLY A 143 36.32 2.36 -6.48
C GLY A 143 37.63 2.02 -7.20
N VAL A 144 38.07 2.86 -8.14
CA VAL A 144 39.24 2.62 -8.96
C VAL A 144 40.10 3.88 -9.12
N LEU A 145 41.41 3.67 -9.20
CA LEU A 145 42.39 4.73 -9.43
C LEU A 145 43.01 4.58 -10.83
N VAL A 146 43.56 5.68 -11.35
CA VAL A 146 44.37 5.63 -12.58
C VAL A 146 45.54 4.67 -12.39
N GLY A 147 45.72 3.76 -13.33
CA GLY A 147 46.75 2.71 -13.32
C GLY A 147 46.32 1.40 -12.66
N GLN A 148 45.16 1.35 -11.99
CA GLN A 148 44.61 0.13 -11.41
C GLN A 148 44.13 -0.84 -12.49
N GLU A 149 44.34 -2.12 -12.27
CA GLU A 149 43.87 -3.18 -13.16
C GLU A 149 42.46 -3.62 -12.76
N VAL A 150 41.58 -3.75 -13.75
CA VAL A 150 40.17 -4.10 -13.59
C VAL A 150 39.80 -5.21 -14.57
N ALA A 151 38.86 -6.07 -14.19
CA ALA A 151 38.28 -7.11 -15.02
C ALA A 151 36.88 -6.70 -15.52
N VAL A 152 36.40 -7.37 -16.57
CA VAL A 152 35.02 -7.18 -17.06
C VAL A 152 34.04 -7.59 -15.95
N GLY A 153 33.10 -6.69 -15.64
CA GLY A 153 32.09 -6.90 -14.60
C GLY A 153 32.45 -6.31 -13.23
N ASP A 154 33.70 -5.88 -13.03
CA ASP A 154 34.11 -5.24 -11.78
C ASP A 154 33.36 -3.92 -11.56
N ALA A 155 32.90 -3.68 -10.33
CA ALA A 155 32.26 -2.43 -9.96
C ALA A 155 33.32 -1.32 -9.85
N VAL A 156 33.35 -0.43 -10.84
CA VAL A 156 34.32 0.67 -10.90
C VAL A 156 33.84 1.91 -10.15
N GLY A 157 32.53 2.02 -9.90
CA GLY A 157 31.94 3.10 -9.13
C GLY A 157 30.45 2.89 -8.85
N ARG A 158 29.88 3.80 -8.08
CA ARG A 158 28.46 3.80 -7.68
C ARG A 158 27.85 5.16 -7.96
N ILE A 159 26.72 5.17 -8.67
CA ILE A 159 25.96 6.38 -8.96
C ILE A 159 24.73 6.38 -8.06
N ALA A 160 24.60 7.42 -7.24
CA ALA A 160 23.41 7.70 -6.45
C ALA A 160 22.43 8.54 -7.29
N PRO A 161 21.25 8.03 -7.65
CA PRO A 161 20.22 8.79 -8.34
C PRO A 161 19.69 9.94 -7.47
N PRO A 162 19.25 11.07 -8.04
CA PRO A 162 18.67 12.18 -7.30
C PRO A 162 17.18 11.93 -7.00
N THR A 163 16.81 10.69 -6.70
CA THR A 163 15.43 10.24 -6.49
C THR A 163 15.28 9.57 -5.12
N PHE A 164 14.07 9.68 -4.57
CA PHE A 164 13.73 9.11 -3.28
C PHE A 164 12.54 8.17 -3.44
N ARG A 165 12.54 7.08 -2.68
CA ARG A 165 11.41 6.15 -2.59
C ARG A 165 10.78 6.17 -1.21
N ALA A 166 9.46 6.02 -1.17
CA ALA A 166 8.74 5.76 0.07
C ALA A 166 8.59 4.25 0.24
N THR A 167 9.04 3.71 1.37
CA THR A 167 8.91 2.28 1.70
C THR A 167 8.15 2.14 3.00
N ALA A 168 7.11 1.30 3.01
CA ALA A 168 6.35 0.98 4.22
C ALA A 168 6.26 -0.54 4.37
N PRO A 169 6.52 -1.10 5.57
CA PRO A 169 6.23 -2.49 5.85
C PRO A 169 4.71 -2.70 5.81
N LEU A 170 4.30 -3.82 5.22
CA LEU A 170 2.91 -4.28 5.20
C LEU A 170 2.79 -5.50 6.09
N THR A 171 1.79 -5.51 6.96
CA THR A 171 1.40 -6.72 7.70
C THR A 171 0.64 -7.68 6.79
N ALA A 172 0.56 -8.97 7.17
CA ALA A 172 -0.18 -9.96 6.41
C ALA A 172 -1.66 -9.56 6.24
N GLU A 173 -2.29 -9.01 7.28
CA GLU A 173 -3.68 -8.55 7.25
C GLU A 173 -3.90 -7.42 6.23
N GLU A 174 -3.00 -6.45 6.17
CA GLU A 174 -3.04 -5.36 5.19
C GLU A 174 -2.79 -5.87 3.78
N GLN A 175 -1.87 -6.80 3.60
CA GLN A 175 -1.60 -7.42 2.30
C GLN A 175 -2.82 -8.18 1.78
N TYR A 176 -3.55 -8.92 2.62
CA TYR A 176 -4.77 -9.60 2.22
C TYR A 176 -5.92 -8.66 1.85
N ARG A 177 -5.91 -7.42 2.37
CA ARG A 177 -6.87 -6.38 1.95
C ARG A 177 -6.54 -5.81 0.57
N LEU A 178 -5.29 -5.86 0.16
CA LEU A 178 -4.81 -5.39 -1.15
C LEU A 178 -4.99 -6.46 -2.24
N VAL A 179 -6.22 -6.96 -2.40
CA VAL A 179 -6.56 -7.98 -3.42
C VAL A 179 -6.32 -7.46 -4.84
N THR A 180 -6.46 -6.14 -5.05
CA THR A 180 -6.08 -5.46 -6.29
C THR A 180 -4.94 -4.51 -6.00
N GLN A 181 -3.85 -4.60 -6.76
CA GLN A 181 -2.70 -3.71 -6.58
C GLN A 181 -3.10 -2.26 -6.93
N PRO A 182 -3.02 -1.32 -5.98
CA PRO A 182 -3.28 0.08 -6.26
C PRO A 182 -2.21 0.66 -7.20
N THR A 183 -2.60 1.60 -8.07
CA THR A 183 -1.70 2.27 -9.02
C THR A 183 -1.13 3.58 -8.47
N ALA A 184 -1.75 4.17 -7.44
CA ALA A 184 -1.32 5.40 -6.80
C ALA A 184 -1.53 5.33 -5.27
N ALA A 185 -0.67 6.00 -4.51
CA ALA A 185 -0.81 6.19 -3.07
C ALA A 185 -0.56 7.64 -2.70
N LYS A 186 -1.21 8.11 -1.63
CA LYS A 186 -0.92 9.42 -1.05
C LYS A 186 0.08 9.29 0.09
N VAL A 187 1.18 10.02 -0.03
CA VAL A 187 2.20 10.09 1.02
C VAL A 187 2.03 11.39 1.79
N ALA A 188 1.87 11.27 3.10
CA ALA A 188 1.85 12.39 4.03
C ALA A 188 3.09 12.32 4.93
N ILE A 189 3.85 13.41 5.00
CA ILE A 189 5.04 13.52 5.85
C ILE A 189 4.66 14.28 7.12
N THR A 190 4.97 13.73 8.29
CA THR A 190 4.76 14.42 9.57
C THR A 190 5.53 15.74 9.57
N SER A 191 4.83 16.85 9.80
CA SER A 191 5.39 18.21 9.74
C SER A 191 5.97 18.59 8.37
N GLY A 192 5.57 17.91 7.30
CA GLY A 192 5.97 18.20 5.92
C GLY A 192 4.95 19.05 5.16
N PRO A 193 5.20 19.28 3.86
CA PRO A 193 4.23 19.91 2.97
C PRO A 193 2.96 19.06 2.80
N ALA A 194 1.96 19.61 2.11
CA ALA A 194 0.71 18.91 1.82
C ALA A 194 0.95 17.51 1.23
N PRO A 195 0.07 16.52 1.51
CA PRO A 195 0.21 15.17 0.96
C PRO A 195 0.32 15.19 -0.56
N PHE A 196 1.22 14.37 -1.09
CA PHE A 196 1.46 14.25 -2.53
C PHE A 196 1.21 12.82 -3.00
N ASP A 197 0.88 12.69 -4.29
CA ASP A 197 0.62 11.41 -4.93
C ASP A 197 1.94 10.76 -5.39
N CYS A 198 2.16 9.50 -4.99
CA CYS A 198 3.21 8.63 -5.50
C CYS A 198 2.61 7.64 -6.50
N GLY A 199 3.20 7.60 -7.70
CA GLY A 199 2.92 6.59 -8.72
C GLY A 199 3.82 5.35 -8.59
N ASP A 200 3.65 4.41 -9.52
CA ASP A 200 4.51 3.22 -9.70
C ASP A 200 4.68 2.35 -8.44
N LEU A 201 3.58 2.16 -7.72
CA LEU A 201 3.55 1.31 -6.53
C LEU A 201 3.97 -0.12 -6.82
N ARG A 202 4.95 -0.61 -6.04
CA ARG A 202 5.38 -2.00 -6.07
C ARG A 202 5.19 -2.61 -4.70
N ILE A 203 4.43 -3.71 -4.66
CA ILE A 203 4.32 -4.57 -3.49
C ILE A 203 5.23 -5.77 -3.75
N GLY A 204 6.25 -5.94 -2.92
CA GLY A 204 7.23 -7.01 -3.08
C GLY A 204 8.12 -7.14 -1.85
N GLN A 205 8.91 -8.20 -1.81
CA GLN A 205 9.98 -8.30 -0.83
C GLN A 205 11.06 -7.27 -1.17
N GLN A 206 11.58 -6.62 -0.14
CA GLN A 206 12.69 -5.68 -0.28
C GLN A 206 13.85 -6.43 -0.93
N ALA A 207 14.26 -6.01 -2.14
CA ALA A 207 15.48 -6.52 -2.72
C ALA A 207 16.61 -6.17 -1.75
N ALA A 208 17.25 -7.19 -1.18
CA ALA A 208 18.45 -6.99 -0.38
C ALA A 208 19.43 -6.18 -1.24
N ALA A 209 19.90 -5.05 -0.73
CA ALA A 209 20.93 -4.28 -1.40
C ALA A 209 22.11 -5.24 -1.65
N SER A 210 22.39 -5.52 -2.92
CA SER A 210 23.48 -6.40 -3.31
C SER A 210 24.80 -5.74 -2.90
N SER A 211 25.27 -6.03 -1.70
CA SER A 211 26.67 -5.86 -1.35
C SER A 211 27.46 -6.95 -2.08
N GLU A 212 27.58 -6.82 -3.40
CA GLU A 212 28.58 -7.56 -4.17
C GLU A 212 29.95 -6.94 -3.82
N GLY A 213 30.52 -7.46 -2.75
CA GLY A 213 31.90 -7.24 -2.33
C GLY A 213 32.69 -8.53 -2.46
N ALA A 214 33.59 -8.53 -3.45
CA ALA A 214 34.82 -9.33 -3.58
C ALA A 214 34.74 -10.85 -3.35
N GLY A 215 34.84 -11.60 -4.46
CA GLY A 215 35.27 -12.99 -4.43
C GLY A 215 36.68 -13.11 -3.87
N GLY A 216 36.82 -13.86 -2.78
CA GLY A 216 38.07 -14.40 -2.28
C GLY A 216 37.92 -15.90 -2.07
N THR A 217 38.42 -16.69 -3.02
CA THR A 217 38.43 -18.16 -2.95
C THR A 217 39.44 -18.67 -1.93
N GLY A 218 38.97 -19.56 -1.04
CA GLY A 218 39.66 -20.80 -0.68
C GLY A 218 40.65 -20.77 0.49
N GLY A 219 40.26 -21.37 1.61
CA GLY A 219 41.17 -21.79 2.68
C GLY A 219 40.46 -22.65 3.71
N ALA A 220 40.51 -23.97 3.53
CA ALA A 220 39.98 -24.97 4.46
C ALA A 220 40.65 -24.88 5.85
N GLY A 221 39.85 -25.01 6.90
CA GLY A 221 40.31 -25.10 8.29
C GLY A 221 39.24 -25.75 9.17
N SER A 222 39.46 -27.02 9.47
CA SER A 222 38.66 -27.92 10.30
C SER A 222 38.34 -27.34 11.70
N GLY A 223 37.13 -27.61 12.20
CA GLY A 223 36.69 -27.22 13.54
C GLY A 223 35.36 -27.86 13.94
N SER A 224 35.43 -29.15 14.30
CA SER A 224 34.36 -29.94 14.91
C SER A 224 33.85 -29.38 16.23
N THR A 225 32.54 -29.11 16.35
CA THR A 225 31.65 -29.37 17.51
C THR A 225 30.24 -28.95 17.06
N GLY A 226 29.14 -29.71 17.16
CA GLY A 226 28.83 -30.84 18.01
C GLY A 226 27.79 -30.45 19.07
N SER A 227 26.53 -30.25 18.69
CA SER A 227 25.35 -30.54 19.54
C SER A 227 24.07 -30.52 18.70
N GLY A 228 23.41 -31.66 18.63
CA GLY A 228 22.09 -31.80 18.01
C GLY A 228 20.94 -31.46 18.95
N THR A 229 19.78 -32.06 18.63
CA THR A 229 18.46 -32.01 19.32
C THR A 229 17.57 -30.90 18.74
N GLU A 230 16.35 -31.12 18.23
CA GLU A 230 15.43 -32.27 18.24
C GLU A 230 14.40 -32.11 17.09
N SER A 231 13.91 -33.24 16.61
CA SER A 231 12.77 -33.38 15.69
C SER A 231 11.44 -32.96 16.32
N ALA A 232 10.50 -32.45 15.53
CA ALA A 232 9.09 -32.90 15.56
C ALA A 232 8.30 -32.42 14.34
N SER A 233 7.75 -33.40 13.64
CA SER A 233 6.70 -33.35 12.62
C SER A 233 5.34 -32.89 13.16
N THR A 234 4.57 -32.17 12.36
CA THR A 234 3.20 -32.54 11.89
C THR A 234 2.87 -31.66 10.69
#